data_AF-A0A498BQJ6-F1
#
_entry.id   AF-A0A498BQJ6-F1
#
_cell.length_a   1.000
_cell.length_b   1.000
_cell.length_c   1.000
_cell.angle_alpha   90.00
_cell.angle_beta   90.00
_cell.angle_gamma   90.00
#
_symmetry.space_group_name_H-M   'P 1'
#
loop_
_entity.id
_entity.type
_entity.pdbx_description
1 polymer ?
#
loop_
_entity_poly.entity_id
_entity_poly.type
_entity_poly.pdbx_seq_one_letter_code
_entity_poly.pdbx_strand_id
1 'polypeptide(L)'
;MAETTAHTGTIEHIDPQSLVIEANVRPSAPITAPFVQSIRENGVLTPVLARRDDHGNVLVRAGQRRTLAAREAGLSTIPVYVVEAAEATAERIIQQMVENDQREALTEGDRAAAFQQLAFEGMSVTAIAKRTGTKAKEVKTALTVAENPVATAAITEHPLTLDQAAVLIEFDDDADARASLIEVATTNPSQFEHAVQRARDERERAQIKATAEADLTARGYTVLPQEPGYYDTEYTAIRDLVTSDGDRVTAEHIENLEERFASVRVYYGGEPSTTYYLRDYKSAGFRKDSGAGANSGPMTDEQKAERRTLIANNKAWASAETVRREWLTTFLARKTLPKDTAAVIARGLTIHRNAVSTGTRDGNRLAHELLGLEPSGYFEADKLATLVEQNPAKATHVALAIILGAVESITSKQTWRSPSHTDRDYFTQLAAWGYGLSDVEQIVTHDPADLTETDDQD
;
A
#
# COMPACT_ATOMS: atom_id res chain seq x y z
N MET A 1 1.49 25.46 -47.65
CA MET A 1 0.32 24.80 -48.27
C MET A 1 0.70 23.34 -48.42
N ALA A 2 0.08 22.45 -47.65
CA ALA A 2 0.35 21.02 -47.77
C ALA A 2 -0.32 20.53 -49.06
N GLU A 3 0.47 19.99 -49.98
CA GLU A 3 -0.08 19.27 -51.14
C GLU A 3 -0.81 18.04 -50.62
N THR A 4 -2.14 18.10 -50.65
CA THR A 4 -2.99 16.93 -50.48
C THR A 4 -2.79 16.07 -51.72
N THR A 5 -1.96 15.03 -51.64
CA THR A 5 -1.92 13.95 -52.62
C THR A 5 -3.22 13.16 -52.53
N ALA A 6 -4.29 13.72 -53.09
CA ALA A 6 -5.51 12.97 -53.36
C ALA A 6 -5.21 12.02 -54.51
N HIS A 7 -4.95 10.75 -54.20
CA HIS A 7 -4.85 9.71 -55.22
C HIS A 7 -6.24 9.51 -55.83
N THR A 8 -6.43 10.01 -57.06
CA THR A 8 -7.65 9.84 -57.84
C THR A 8 -7.76 8.40 -58.34
N GLY A 9 -8.75 7.65 -57.85
CA GLY A 9 -9.13 6.34 -58.36
C GLY A 9 -10.30 6.43 -59.35
N THR A 10 -10.59 5.33 -60.03
CA THR A 10 -11.71 5.22 -60.99
C THR A 10 -12.74 4.20 -60.52
N ILE A 11 -14.03 4.48 -60.76
CA ILE A 11 -15.08 3.47 -60.56
C ILE A 11 -15.17 2.60 -61.82
N GLU A 12 -14.95 1.30 -61.64
CA GLU A 12 -15.03 0.27 -62.67
C GLU A 12 -16.10 -0.75 -62.30
N HIS A 13 -16.81 -1.32 -63.28
CA HIS A 13 -17.74 -2.42 -63.06
C HIS A 13 -17.04 -3.75 -63.35
N ILE A 14 -16.79 -4.54 -62.30
CA ILE A 14 -15.95 -5.74 -62.35
C ILE A 14 -16.76 -6.96 -61.91
N ASP A 15 -16.54 -8.10 -62.57
CA ASP A 15 -17.12 -9.38 -62.17
C ASP A 15 -16.67 -9.74 -60.74
N PRO A 16 -17.59 -9.88 -59.77
CA PRO A 16 -17.24 -10.20 -58.40
C PRO A 16 -16.46 -11.51 -58.26
N GLN A 17 -16.59 -12.47 -59.19
CA GLN A 17 -15.83 -13.73 -59.19
C GLN A 17 -14.36 -13.54 -59.53
N SER A 18 -14.00 -12.51 -60.29
CA SER A 18 -12.61 -12.22 -60.69
C SER A 18 -11.81 -11.43 -59.64
N LEU A 19 -12.48 -10.88 -58.63
CA LEU A 19 -11.85 -10.11 -57.56
C LEU A 19 -11.05 -11.00 -56.59
N VAL A 20 -9.88 -10.56 -56.16
CA VAL A 20 -9.10 -11.26 -55.12
C VAL A 20 -9.39 -10.61 -53.77
N ILE A 21 -9.73 -11.39 -52.74
CA ILE A 21 -10.03 -10.85 -51.40
C ILE A 21 -8.77 -10.99 -50.53
N GLU A 22 -8.18 -9.87 -50.09
CA GLU A 22 -6.98 -9.88 -49.23
C GLU A 22 -7.28 -10.35 -47.79
N ALA A 23 -6.24 -10.84 -47.10
CA ALA A 23 -6.31 -11.18 -45.69
C ALA A 23 -6.62 -9.93 -44.84
N ASN A 24 -7.64 -10.01 -44.00
CA ASN A 24 -8.14 -8.92 -43.16
C ASN A 24 -7.67 -9.11 -41.71
N VAL A 25 -7.34 -8.01 -41.03
CA VAL A 25 -6.93 -8.00 -39.61
C VAL A 25 -8.06 -8.49 -38.71
N ARG A 26 -9.33 -8.32 -39.15
CA ARG A 26 -10.50 -8.95 -38.52
C ARG A 26 -10.96 -10.16 -39.35
N PRO A 27 -10.84 -11.42 -38.90
CA PRO A 27 -11.46 -12.55 -39.58
C PRO A 27 -12.99 -12.33 -39.61
N SER A 28 -13.58 -12.41 -40.81
CA SER A 28 -14.86 -11.78 -41.14
C SER A 28 -16.08 -12.27 -40.36
N ALA A 29 -17.01 -11.34 -40.04
CA ALA A 29 -18.37 -11.64 -39.62
C ALA A 29 -19.19 -12.37 -40.72
N PRO A 30 -20.14 -13.26 -40.35
CA PRO A 30 -20.87 -14.11 -41.30
C PRO A 30 -21.77 -13.32 -42.28
N ILE A 31 -21.93 -13.88 -43.49
CA ILE A 31 -22.88 -13.42 -44.51
C ILE A 31 -24.26 -13.99 -44.16
N THR A 32 -25.31 -13.18 -44.23
CA THR A 32 -26.68 -13.60 -43.89
C THR A 32 -27.57 -13.60 -45.13
N ALA A 33 -28.52 -14.55 -45.20
CA ALA A 33 -29.45 -14.66 -46.32
C ALA A 33 -30.23 -13.36 -46.65
N PRO A 34 -30.70 -12.55 -45.67
CA PRO A 34 -31.34 -11.26 -45.96
C PRO A 34 -30.41 -10.27 -46.66
N PHE A 35 -29.11 -10.30 -46.35
CA PHE A 35 -28.13 -9.42 -46.97
C PHE A 35 -27.86 -9.82 -48.43
N VAL A 36 -27.75 -11.11 -48.71
CA VAL A 36 -27.63 -11.63 -50.09
C VAL A 36 -28.86 -11.27 -50.92
N GLN A 37 -30.06 -11.39 -50.35
CA GLN A 37 -31.31 -11.03 -51.04
C GLN A 37 -31.36 -9.52 -51.35
N SER A 38 -30.95 -8.65 -50.42
CA SER A 38 -30.87 -7.21 -50.66
C SER A 38 -29.90 -6.86 -51.80
N ILE A 39 -28.74 -7.53 -51.88
CA ILE A 39 -27.77 -7.36 -52.96
C ILE A 39 -28.31 -7.89 -54.30
N ARG A 40 -29.11 -8.97 -54.29
CA ARG A 40 -29.76 -9.50 -55.50
C ARG A 40 -30.78 -8.52 -56.08
N GLU A 41 -31.53 -7.83 -55.22
CA GLU A 41 -32.59 -6.89 -55.64
C GLU A 41 -32.06 -5.51 -56.02
N ASN A 42 -31.09 -4.99 -55.27
CA ASN A 42 -30.64 -3.59 -55.38
C ASN A 42 -29.23 -3.45 -55.97
N GLY A 43 -28.53 -4.56 -56.19
CA GLY A 43 -27.11 -4.54 -56.53
C GLY A 43 -26.24 -4.03 -55.37
N VAL A 44 -24.97 -3.79 -55.66
CA VAL A 44 -24.03 -3.17 -54.72
C VAL A 44 -24.08 -1.65 -54.90
N LEU A 45 -24.75 -0.95 -53.98
CA LEU A 45 -24.97 0.50 -54.08
C LEU A 45 -23.72 1.33 -53.73
N THR A 46 -22.95 0.88 -52.74
CA THR A 46 -21.69 1.53 -52.35
C THR A 46 -20.53 0.77 -53.00
N PRO A 47 -19.69 1.43 -53.82
CA PRO A 47 -18.57 0.77 -54.47
C PRO A 47 -17.66 0.02 -53.49
N VAL A 48 -17.14 -1.11 -53.94
CA VAL A 48 -16.11 -1.88 -53.24
C VAL A 48 -14.76 -1.20 -53.48
N LEU A 49 -13.94 -1.02 -52.46
CA LEU A 49 -12.61 -0.43 -52.63
C LEU A 49 -11.63 -1.53 -53.03
N ALA A 50 -10.88 -1.33 -54.09
CA ALA A 50 -9.87 -2.26 -54.55
C ALA A 50 -8.60 -1.55 -55.08
N ARG A 51 -7.54 -2.33 -55.25
CA ARG A 51 -6.31 -1.90 -55.94
C ARG A 51 -5.98 -2.89 -57.06
N ARG A 52 -5.21 -2.43 -58.05
CA ARG A 52 -4.54 -3.34 -58.98
C ARG A 52 -3.21 -3.80 -58.40
N ASP A 53 -2.82 -5.07 -58.60
CA ASP A 53 -1.42 -5.47 -58.40
C ASP A 53 -0.60 -5.31 -59.69
N ASP A 54 0.70 -5.61 -59.61
CA ASP A 54 1.64 -5.57 -60.73
C ASP A 54 1.27 -6.57 -61.86
N HIS A 55 0.36 -7.51 -61.58
CA HIS A 55 -0.15 -8.50 -62.53
C HIS A 55 -1.54 -8.13 -63.08
N GLY A 56 -2.08 -6.97 -62.70
CA GLY A 56 -3.39 -6.48 -63.15
C GLY A 56 -4.60 -7.09 -62.44
N ASN A 57 -4.39 -7.96 -61.44
CA ASN A 57 -5.49 -8.48 -60.62
C ASN A 57 -6.07 -7.38 -59.76
N VAL A 58 -7.38 -7.44 -59.48
CA VAL A 58 -8.07 -6.44 -58.67
C VAL A 58 -8.32 -6.99 -57.26
N LEU A 59 -7.56 -6.47 -56.30
CA LEU A 59 -7.55 -6.90 -54.91
C LEU A 59 -8.46 -6.02 -54.05
N VAL A 60 -9.48 -6.63 -53.46
CA VAL A 60 -10.47 -5.96 -52.60
C VAL A 60 -9.83 -5.55 -51.29
N ARG A 61 -9.70 -4.23 -51.09
CA ARG A 61 -9.25 -3.60 -49.84
C ARG A 61 -10.37 -3.45 -48.82
N ALA A 62 -11.58 -3.10 -49.27
CA ALA A 62 -12.74 -2.94 -48.39
C ALA A 62 -14.05 -3.29 -49.11
N GLY A 63 -14.94 -3.99 -48.41
CA GLY A 63 -16.21 -4.47 -48.97
C GLY A 63 -16.29 -5.98 -49.15
N GLN A 64 -15.47 -6.77 -48.46
CA GLN A 64 -15.43 -8.24 -48.55
C GLN A 64 -16.82 -8.90 -48.44
N ARG A 65 -17.65 -8.50 -47.46
CA ARG A 65 -19.03 -9.00 -47.33
C ARG A 65 -19.91 -8.68 -48.53
N ARG A 66 -19.75 -7.50 -49.14
CA ARG A 66 -20.48 -7.09 -50.36
C ARG A 66 -20.00 -7.91 -51.56
N THR A 67 -18.69 -8.11 -51.71
CA THR A 67 -18.12 -8.95 -52.77
C THR A 67 -18.60 -10.39 -52.65
N LEU A 68 -18.56 -10.98 -51.47
CA LEU A 68 -19.01 -12.36 -51.24
C LEU A 68 -20.54 -12.49 -51.41
N ALA A 69 -21.33 -11.55 -50.89
CA ALA A 69 -22.78 -11.53 -51.10
C ALA A 69 -23.15 -11.33 -52.58
N ALA A 70 -22.37 -10.56 -53.34
CA ALA A 70 -22.57 -10.39 -54.78
C ALA A 70 -22.23 -11.67 -55.57
N ARG A 71 -21.19 -12.42 -55.14
CA ARG A 71 -20.89 -13.76 -55.69
C ARG A 71 -22.04 -14.72 -55.44
N GLU A 72 -22.58 -14.74 -54.22
CA GLU A 72 -23.70 -15.61 -53.84
C GLU A 72 -25.03 -15.18 -54.49
N ALA A 73 -25.23 -13.88 -54.70
CA ALA A 73 -26.38 -13.34 -55.40
C ALA A 73 -26.34 -13.61 -56.92
N GLY A 74 -25.16 -13.96 -57.47
CA GLY A 74 -24.97 -14.26 -58.90
C GLY A 74 -24.91 -13.01 -59.79
N LEU A 75 -24.45 -11.87 -59.26
CA LEU A 75 -24.34 -10.63 -60.03
C LEU A 75 -23.22 -10.72 -61.08
N SER A 76 -23.46 -10.17 -62.28
CA SER A 76 -22.50 -10.17 -63.39
C SER A 76 -21.39 -9.13 -63.24
N THR A 77 -21.69 -7.98 -62.62
CA THR A 77 -20.69 -6.95 -62.27
C THR A 77 -21.09 -6.24 -60.99
N ILE A 78 -20.12 -5.69 -60.28
CA ILE A 78 -20.32 -4.77 -59.15
C ILE A 78 -19.45 -3.51 -59.35
N PRO A 79 -19.89 -2.33 -58.87
CA PRO A 79 -19.05 -1.14 -58.86
C PRO A 79 -17.89 -1.31 -57.88
N VAL A 80 -16.68 -1.08 -58.40
CA VAL A 80 -15.42 -1.17 -57.67
C VAL A 80 -14.66 0.13 -57.90
N TYR A 81 -14.31 0.83 -56.82
CA TYR A 81 -13.40 1.97 -56.87
C TYR A 81 -11.96 1.45 -56.81
N VAL A 82 -11.25 1.53 -57.95
CA VAL A 82 -9.89 1.03 -58.13
C VAL A 82 -8.90 2.17 -57.95
N VAL A 83 -7.93 1.98 -57.06
CA VAL A 83 -6.82 2.90 -56.82
C VAL A 83 -5.52 2.26 -57.33
N GLU A 84 -4.75 2.99 -58.14
CA GLU A 84 -3.46 2.54 -58.66
C GLU A 84 -2.48 2.24 -57.52
N ALA A 85 -1.79 1.09 -57.62
CA ALA A 85 -0.92 0.62 -56.57
C ALA A 85 0.42 1.36 -56.59
N ALA A 86 0.49 2.38 -55.75
CA ALA A 86 1.75 2.91 -55.27
C ALA A 86 1.66 3.11 -53.75
N GLU A 87 1.46 2.05 -52.96
CA GLU A 87 1.86 2.11 -51.55
C GLU A 87 1.95 0.75 -50.84
N ALA A 88 3.03 0.65 -50.05
CA ALA A 88 3.49 -0.49 -49.27
C ALA A 88 2.43 -1.01 -48.27
N THR A 89 2.53 -2.28 -47.88
CA THR A 89 1.69 -2.96 -46.88
C THR A 89 1.40 -2.12 -45.63
N ALA A 90 2.36 -1.30 -45.20
CA ALA A 90 2.23 -0.35 -44.10
C ALA A 90 1.09 0.67 -44.29
N GLU A 91 0.91 1.21 -45.50
CA GLU A 91 -0.17 2.15 -45.81
C GLU A 91 -1.54 1.52 -45.61
N ARG A 92 -1.69 0.28 -46.10
CA ARG A 92 -2.93 -0.49 -45.99
C ARG A 92 -3.33 -0.64 -44.54
N ILE A 93 -2.38 -0.98 -43.67
CA ILE A 93 -2.63 -1.16 -42.23
C ILE A 93 -3.00 0.18 -41.58
N ILE A 94 -2.28 1.27 -41.86
CA ILE A 94 -2.61 2.60 -41.33
C ILE A 94 -4.02 3.04 -41.75
N GLN A 95 -4.35 2.91 -43.04
CA GLN A 95 -5.66 3.28 -43.55
C GLN A 95 -6.79 2.48 -42.88
N GLN A 96 -6.57 1.17 -42.69
CA GLN A 96 -7.53 0.31 -41.97
C GLN A 96 -7.70 0.73 -40.51
N MET A 97 -6.61 1.07 -39.81
CA MET A 97 -6.67 1.55 -38.43
C MET A 97 -7.46 2.87 -38.31
N VAL A 98 -7.14 3.85 -39.17
CA VAL A 98 -7.80 5.16 -39.16
C VAL A 98 -9.28 5.07 -39.53
N GLU A 99 -9.65 4.21 -40.50
CA GLU A 99 -11.06 4.00 -40.88
C GLU A 99 -11.85 3.29 -39.76
N ASN A 100 -11.25 2.31 -39.09
CA ASN A 100 -11.91 1.59 -37.99
C ASN A 100 -12.12 2.50 -36.77
N ASP A 101 -11.14 3.33 -36.42
CA ASP A 101 -11.28 4.33 -35.34
C ASP A 101 -12.44 5.32 -35.57
N GLN A 102 -12.86 5.53 -36.82
CA GLN A 102 -14.01 6.38 -37.18
C GLN A 102 -15.36 5.63 -37.21
N ARG A 103 -15.38 4.29 -37.11
CA ARG A 103 -16.60 3.46 -37.16
C ARG A 103 -16.87 2.69 -35.87
N GLU A 104 -16.01 1.71 -35.58
CA GLU A 104 -16.06 0.82 -34.42
C GLU A 104 -14.63 0.71 -33.93
N ALA A 105 -14.36 1.23 -32.72
CA ALA A 105 -13.02 1.31 -32.19
C ALA A 105 -12.36 -0.08 -32.16
N LEU A 106 -11.12 -0.15 -32.66
CA LEU A 106 -10.28 -1.33 -32.52
C LEU A 106 -10.10 -1.66 -31.03
N THR A 107 -10.11 -2.95 -30.69
CA THR A 107 -9.71 -3.37 -29.34
C THR A 107 -8.23 -3.07 -29.11
N GLU A 108 -7.80 -3.01 -27.85
CA GLU A 108 -6.38 -2.78 -27.53
C GLU A 108 -5.49 -3.92 -28.07
N GLY A 109 -5.99 -5.15 -28.11
CA GLY A 109 -5.33 -6.28 -28.76
C GLY A 109 -5.18 -6.11 -30.27
N ASP A 110 -6.25 -5.67 -30.96
CA ASP A 110 -6.19 -5.39 -32.40
C ASP A 110 -5.20 -4.26 -32.71
N ARG A 111 -5.16 -3.22 -31.88
CA ARG A 111 -4.20 -2.11 -31.98
C ARG A 111 -2.76 -2.61 -31.83
N ALA A 112 -2.50 -3.43 -30.81
CA ALA A 112 -1.17 -4.01 -30.58
C ALA A 112 -0.69 -4.86 -31.78
N ALA A 113 -1.55 -5.73 -32.32
CA ALA A 113 -1.24 -6.53 -33.50
C ALA A 113 -0.99 -5.66 -34.75
N ALA A 114 -1.78 -4.61 -34.97
CA ALA A 114 -1.59 -3.70 -36.09
C ALA A 114 -0.28 -2.91 -35.99
N PHE A 115 0.06 -2.40 -34.79
CA PHE A 115 1.34 -1.73 -34.56
C PHE A 115 2.53 -2.68 -34.74
N GLN A 116 2.43 -3.93 -34.28
CA GLN A 116 3.46 -4.94 -34.49
C GLN A 116 3.70 -5.21 -35.98
N GLN A 117 2.62 -5.33 -36.77
CA GLN A 117 2.75 -5.49 -38.21
C GLN A 117 3.41 -4.26 -38.86
N LEU A 118 3.03 -3.04 -38.47
CA LEU A 118 3.68 -1.83 -38.99
C LEU A 118 5.18 -1.77 -38.67
N ALA A 119 5.56 -2.17 -37.46
CA ALA A 119 6.97 -2.27 -37.07
C ALA A 119 7.71 -3.34 -37.89
N PHE A 120 7.06 -4.48 -38.13
CA PHE A 120 7.60 -5.55 -38.99
C PHE A 120 7.83 -5.08 -40.44
N GLU A 121 6.95 -4.23 -40.98
CA GLU A 121 7.11 -3.57 -42.29
C GLU A 121 8.21 -2.46 -42.28
N GLY A 122 8.97 -2.32 -41.19
CA GLY A 122 10.12 -1.43 -41.09
C GLY A 122 9.79 0.00 -40.63
N MET A 123 8.57 0.26 -40.15
CA MET A 123 8.24 1.57 -39.60
C MET A 123 8.81 1.79 -38.19
N SER A 124 9.36 2.98 -37.95
CA SER A 124 9.75 3.38 -36.59
C SER A 124 8.53 3.71 -35.72
N VAL A 125 8.67 3.58 -34.39
CA VAL A 125 7.64 3.99 -33.40
C VAL A 125 7.14 5.42 -33.64
N THR A 126 8.05 6.34 -33.93
CA THR A 126 7.71 7.75 -34.20
C THR A 126 6.92 7.90 -35.50
N ALA A 127 7.27 7.13 -36.53
CA ALA A 127 6.53 7.13 -37.79
C ALA A 127 5.12 6.55 -37.61
N ILE A 128 4.98 5.43 -36.90
CA ILE A 128 3.68 4.83 -36.58
C ILE A 128 2.81 5.84 -35.83
N ALA A 129 3.30 6.36 -34.71
CA ALA A 129 2.60 7.35 -33.89
C ALA A 129 2.10 8.56 -34.68
N LYS A 130 2.99 9.15 -35.51
CA LYS A 130 2.63 10.30 -36.35
C LYS A 130 1.54 9.97 -37.37
N ARG A 131 1.60 8.77 -37.96
CA ARG A 131 0.70 8.39 -39.07
C ARG A 131 -0.65 7.86 -38.58
N THR A 132 -0.71 7.25 -37.40
CA THR A 132 -1.96 6.76 -36.80
C THR A 132 -2.62 7.79 -35.89
N GLY A 133 -1.93 8.90 -35.57
CA GLY A 133 -2.42 9.90 -34.61
C GLY A 133 -2.32 9.44 -33.15
N THR A 134 -1.59 8.36 -32.88
CA THR A 134 -1.40 7.76 -31.56
C THR A 134 -0.18 8.36 -30.86
N LYS A 135 -0.13 8.34 -29.53
CA LYS A 135 1.06 8.77 -28.78
C LYS A 135 2.19 7.76 -28.98
N ALA A 136 3.42 8.23 -29.18
CA ALA A 136 4.59 7.34 -29.31
C ALA A 136 4.81 6.43 -28.10
N LYS A 137 4.45 6.88 -26.89
CA LYS A 137 4.47 6.05 -25.68
C LYS A 137 3.54 4.84 -25.81
N GLU A 138 2.31 5.07 -26.27
CA GLU A 138 1.28 4.04 -26.41
C GLU A 138 1.66 3.01 -27.49
N VAL A 139 2.20 3.47 -28.63
CA VAL A 139 2.76 2.58 -29.66
C VAL A 139 3.87 1.71 -29.08
N LYS A 140 4.78 2.29 -28.28
CA LYS A 140 5.87 1.54 -27.63
C LYS A 140 5.32 0.50 -26.66
N THR A 141 4.37 0.88 -25.78
CA THR A 141 3.72 -0.05 -24.84
C THR A 141 3.05 -1.20 -25.60
N ALA A 142 2.35 -0.91 -26.69
CA ALA A 142 1.66 -1.91 -27.49
C ALA A 142 2.60 -2.89 -28.18
N LEU A 143 3.75 -2.42 -28.67
CA LEU A 143 4.79 -3.30 -29.19
C LEU A 143 5.37 -4.20 -28.10
N THR A 144 5.65 -3.65 -26.90
CA THR A 144 6.09 -4.47 -25.75
C THR A 144 5.08 -5.56 -25.39
N VAL A 145 3.78 -5.24 -25.41
CA VAL A 145 2.71 -6.22 -25.18
C VAL A 145 2.68 -7.29 -26.28
N ALA A 146 2.75 -6.87 -27.55
CA ALA A 146 2.69 -7.78 -28.71
C ALA A 146 3.92 -8.71 -28.84
N GLU A 147 5.06 -8.31 -28.28
CA GLU A 147 6.29 -9.13 -28.21
C GLU A 147 6.24 -10.16 -27.08
N ASN A 148 5.33 -10.03 -26.12
CA ASN A 148 5.17 -10.95 -25.00
C ASN A 148 3.94 -11.86 -25.20
N PRO A 149 4.10 -13.19 -25.34
CA PRO A 149 2.97 -14.10 -25.57
C PRO A 149 1.91 -14.09 -24.47
N VAL A 150 2.31 -13.93 -23.21
CA VAL A 150 1.40 -13.92 -22.05
C VAL A 150 0.58 -12.63 -22.05
N ALA A 151 1.22 -11.48 -22.24
CA ALA A 151 0.52 -10.20 -22.33
C ALA A 151 -0.39 -10.13 -23.57
N THR A 152 0.04 -10.70 -24.70
CA THR A 152 -0.75 -10.79 -25.94
C THR A 152 -2.00 -11.65 -25.75
N ALA A 153 -1.88 -12.81 -25.09
CA ALA A 153 -3.03 -13.64 -24.76
C ALA A 153 -3.99 -12.89 -23.83
N ALA A 154 -3.46 -12.27 -22.76
CA ALA A 154 -4.26 -11.56 -21.77
C ALA A 154 -5.06 -10.39 -22.36
N ILE A 155 -4.46 -9.58 -23.24
CA ILE A 155 -5.14 -8.44 -23.87
C ILE A 155 -6.15 -8.86 -24.96
N THR A 156 -6.01 -10.08 -25.49
CA THR A 156 -6.93 -10.66 -26.47
C THR A 156 -8.14 -11.32 -25.80
N GLU A 157 -7.91 -11.99 -24.66
CA GLU A 157 -8.93 -12.76 -23.94
C GLU A 157 -9.73 -11.90 -22.94
N HIS A 158 -9.15 -10.80 -22.47
CA HIS A 158 -9.75 -9.94 -21.44
C HIS A 158 -9.77 -8.48 -21.88
N PRO A 159 -10.72 -7.66 -21.37
CA PRO A 159 -10.84 -6.24 -21.71
C PRO A 159 -9.79 -5.40 -20.97
N LEU A 160 -8.50 -5.69 -21.19
CA LEU A 160 -7.38 -4.99 -20.56
C LEU A 160 -6.96 -3.78 -21.40
N THR A 161 -6.43 -2.76 -20.74
CA THR A 161 -5.69 -1.69 -21.41
C THR A 161 -4.27 -2.14 -21.76
N LEU A 162 -3.63 -1.46 -22.72
CA LEU A 162 -2.22 -1.69 -23.05
C LEU A 162 -1.30 -1.55 -21.83
N ASP A 163 -1.56 -0.56 -20.98
CA ASP A 163 -0.76 -0.34 -19.77
C ASP A 163 -0.97 -1.48 -18.76
N GLN A 164 -2.19 -1.98 -18.59
CA GLN A 164 -2.46 -3.14 -17.72
C GLN A 164 -1.77 -4.41 -18.23
N ALA A 165 -1.88 -4.68 -19.54
CA ALA A 165 -1.23 -5.84 -20.16
C ALA A 165 0.31 -5.75 -20.07
N ALA A 166 0.88 -4.55 -20.24
CA ALA A 166 2.31 -4.34 -20.10
C ALA A 166 2.82 -4.59 -18.68
N VAL A 167 2.01 -4.29 -17.65
CA VAL A 167 2.38 -4.59 -16.25
C VAL A 167 2.43 -6.10 -15.98
N LEU A 168 1.61 -6.91 -16.64
CA LEU A 168 1.63 -8.38 -16.46
C LEU A 168 2.99 -9.01 -16.80
N ILE A 169 3.75 -8.38 -17.71
CA ILE A 169 5.09 -8.80 -18.13
C ILE A 169 6.07 -8.79 -16.95
N GLU A 170 5.91 -7.87 -16.00
CA GLU A 170 6.74 -7.80 -14.80
C GLU A 170 6.65 -9.09 -13.97
N PHE A 171 5.54 -9.81 -14.07
CA PHE A 171 5.22 -11.00 -13.30
C PHE A 171 5.24 -12.27 -14.18
N ASP A 172 6.03 -12.30 -15.26
CA ASP A 172 6.13 -13.47 -16.16
C ASP A 172 6.54 -14.77 -15.45
N ASP A 173 7.28 -14.67 -14.34
CA ASP A 173 7.69 -15.80 -13.50
C ASP A 173 6.65 -16.18 -12.42
N ASP A 174 5.59 -15.39 -12.24
CA ASP A 174 4.57 -15.59 -11.21
C ASP A 174 3.16 -15.70 -11.81
N ALA A 175 2.73 -16.93 -12.08
CA ALA A 175 1.43 -17.21 -12.69
C ALA A 175 0.24 -16.82 -11.79
N ASP A 176 0.40 -16.95 -10.47
CA ASP A 176 -0.66 -16.65 -9.51
C ASP A 176 -0.85 -15.13 -9.38
N ALA A 177 0.25 -14.36 -9.34
CA ALA A 177 0.17 -12.90 -9.38
C ALA A 177 -0.49 -12.41 -10.67
N ARG A 178 -0.12 -12.96 -11.84
CA ARG A 178 -0.77 -12.58 -13.11
C ARG A 178 -2.26 -12.89 -13.11
N ALA A 179 -2.65 -14.09 -12.67
CA ALA A 179 -4.06 -14.47 -12.60
C ALA A 179 -4.86 -13.51 -11.70
N SER A 180 -4.32 -13.17 -10.52
CA SER A 180 -4.93 -12.20 -9.60
C SER A 180 -5.02 -10.80 -10.22
N LEU A 181 -3.98 -10.34 -10.93
CA LEU A 181 -3.98 -9.04 -11.60
C LEU A 181 -5.01 -8.96 -12.73
N ILE A 182 -5.15 -10.02 -13.53
CA ILE A 182 -6.17 -10.12 -14.59
C ILE A 182 -7.58 -10.10 -13.97
N GLU A 183 -7.80 -10.84 -12.88
CA GLU A 183 -9.07 -10.85 -12.15
C GLU A 183 -9.42 -9.45 -11.64
N VAL A 184 -8.46 -8.75 -11.00
CA VAL A 184 -8.67 -7.39 -10.51
C VAL A 184 -8.93 -6.41 -11.66
N ALA A 185 -8.18 -6.51 -12.76
CA ALA A 185 -8.39 -5.64 -13.92
C ALA A 185 -9.81 -5.78 -14.50
N THR A 186 -10.36 -7.00 -14.47
CA THR A 186 -11.68 -7.31 -15.03
C THR A 186 -12.82 -6.97 -14.07
N THR A 187 -12.65 -7.24 -12.78
CA THR A 187 -13.72 -7.11 -11.77
C THR A 187 -13.74 -5.76 -11.06
N ASN A 188 -12.56 -5.16 -10.82
CA ASN A 188 -12.41 -3.89 -10.15
C ASN A 188 -11.18 -3.12 -10.66
N PRO A 189 -11.24 -2.58 -11.90
CA PRO A 189 -10.10 -1.94 -12.55
C PRO A 189 -9.51 -0.77 -11.75
N SER A 190 -10.32 -0.10 -10.92
CA SER A 190 -9.83 0.97 -10.03
C SER A 190 -8.81 0.50 -8.97
N GLN A 191 -8.80 -0.80 -8.67
CA GLN A 191 -7.90 -1.42 -7.71
C GLN A 191 -6.65 -2.01 -8.37
N PHE A 192 -6.52 -1.94 -9.70
CA PHE A 192 -5.42 -2.57 -10.42
C PHE A 192 -4.05 -2.08 -9.94
N GLU A 193 -3.82 -0.76 -9.89
CA GLU A 193 -2.55 -0.18 -9.42
C GLU A 193 -2.20 -0.61 -7.98
N HIS A 194 -3.21 -0.72 -7.11
CA HIS A 194 -3.02 -1.22 -5.75
C HIS A 194 -2.67 -2.72 -5.73
N ALA A 195 -3.29 -3.52 -6.60
CA ALA A 195 -2.99 -4.94 -6.73
C ALA A 195 -1.58 -5.17 -7.26
N VAL A 196 -1.14 -4.37 -8.24
CA VAL A 196 0.23 -4.38 -8.75
C VAL A 196 1.23 -4.08 -7.64
N GLN A 197 0.99 -3.03 -6.85
CA GLN A 197 1.88 -2.72 -5.73
C GLN A 197 1.92 -3.85 -4.70
N ARG A 198 0.77 -4.45 -4.35
CA ARG A 198 0.73 -5.60 -3.43
C ARG A 198 1.54 -6.79 -3.95
N ALA A 199 1.47 -7.07 -5.26
CA ALA A 199 2.24 -8.14 -5.89
C ALA A 199 3.75 -7.85 -5.87
N ARG A 200 4.17 -6.60 -6.11
CA ARG A 200 5.57 -6.17 -5.94
C ARG A 200 6.04 -6.34 -4.50
N ASP A 201 5.26 -5.88 -3.53
CA ASP A 201 5.62 -5.98 -2.11
C ASP A 201 5.70 -7.45 -1.68
N GLU A 202 4.83 -8.33 -2.19
CA GLU A 202 4.89 -9.77 -1.89
C GLU A 202 6.14 -10.41 -2.50
N ARG A 203 6.49 -10.04 -3.73
CA ARG A 203 7.73 -10.51 -4.37
C ARG A 203 8.97 -10.07 -3.59
N GLU A 204 9.02 -8.82 -3.16
CA GLU A 204 10.12 -8.31 -2.32
C GLU A 204 10.18 -9.06 -0.98
N ARG A 205 9.05 -9.24 -0.29
CA ARG A 205 8.99 -10.03 0.95
C ARG A 205 9.45 -11.46 0.74
N ALA A 206 9.05 -12.10 -0.35
CA ALA A 206 9.46 -13.46 -0.69
C ALA A 206 10.97 -13.54 -0.94
N GLN A 207 11.58 -12.55 -1.61
CA GLN A 207 13.02 -12.47 -1.82
C GLN A 207 13.80 -12.26 -0.52
N ILE A 208 13.33 -11.36 0.35
CA ILE A 208 13.93 -11.12 1.67
C ILE A 208 13.85 -12.39 2.52
N LYS A 209 12.69 -13.05 2.54
CA LYS A 209 12.49 -14.33 3.23
C LYS A 209 13.45 -15.39 2.70
N ALA A 210 13.49 -15.60 1.38
CA ALA A 210 14.36 -16.59 0.75
C ALA A 210 15.85 -16.33 1.04
N THR A 211 16.27 -15.06 1.06
CA THR A 211 17.65 -14.68 1.41
C THR A 211 17.98 -15.04 2.86
N ALA A 212 17.08 -14.72 3.80
CA ALA A 212 17.27 -15.06 5.22
C ALA A 212 17.23 -16.57 5.48
N GLU A 213 16.36 -17.31 4.79
CA GLU A 213 16.29 -18.77 4.87
C GLU A 213 17.55 -19.44 4.29
N ALA A 214 18.09 -18.91 3.19
CA ALA A 214 19.35 -19.37 2.62
C ALA A 214 20.54 -19.15 3.57
N ASP A 215 20.61 -18.00 4.24
CA ASP A 215 21.62 -17.72 5.26
C ASP A 215 21.52 -18.70 6.46
N LEU A 216 20.32 -18.94 6.97
CA LEU A 216 20.09 -19.90 8.05
C LEU A 216 20.50 -21.32 7.65
N THR A 217 20.15 -21.73 6.43
CA THR A 217 20.54 -23.04 5.89
C THR A 217 22.06 -23.15 5.77
N ALA A 218 22.74 -22.10 5.30
CA ALA A 218 24.20 -22.05 5.23
C ALA A 218 24.87 -22.13 6.62
N ARG A 219 24.21 -21.59 7.66
CA ARG A 219 24.61 -21.73 9.07
C ARG A 219 24.25 -23.09 9.68
N GLY A 220 23.63 -23.99 8.93
CA GLY A 220 23.30 -25.36 9.35
C GLY A 220 22.01 -25.49 10.17
N TYR A 221 21.09 -24.53 10.05
CA TYR A 221 19.74 -24.66 10.61
C TYR A 221 18.83 -25.41 9.64
N THR A 222 17.93 -26.23 10.17
CA THR A 222 16.77 -26.72 9.42
C THR A 222 15.68 -25.65 9.43
N VAL A 223 15.41 -25.06 8.27
CA VAL A 223 14.37 -24.03 8.13
C VAL A 223 12.98 -24.68 8.08
N LEU A 224 12.11 -24.27 8.99
CA LEU A 224 10.72 -24.71 9.05
C LEU A 224 9.88 -23.89 8.06
N PRO A 225 8.98 -24.51 7.27
CA PRO A 225 8.20 -23.82 6.25
C PRO A 225 7.20 -22.82 6.84
N GLN A 226 6.77 -23.06 8.08
CA GLN A 226 5.87 -22.21 8.85
C GLN A 226 6.27 -22.21 10.32
N GLU A 227 5.89 -21.15 11.03
CA GLU A 227 6.10 -21.05 12.48
C GLU A 227 5.31 -22.15 13.21
N PRO A 228 5.93 -22.89 14.14
CA PRO A 228 5.23 -23.79 15.05
C PRO A 228 4.07 -23.08 15.76
N GLY A 229 2.90 -23.73 15.79
CA GLY A 229 1.72 -23.17 16.44
C GLY A 229 1.86 -23.12 17.96
N TYR A 230 0.98 -22.37 18.63
CA TYR A 230 1.02 -22.22 20.10
C TYR A 230 0.95 -23.55 20.88
N TYR A 231 0.26 -24.55 20.32
CA TYR A 231 0.12 -25.89 20.92
C TYR A 231 1.13 -26.90 20.37
N ASP A 232 2.08 -26.46 19.55
CA ASP A 232 3.16 -27.31 19.09
C ASP A 232 4.06 -27.68 20.28
N THR A 233 4.24 -28.98 20.46
CA THR A 233 5.09 -29.53 21.53
C THR A 233 6.37 -30.15 21.00
N GLU A 234 6.51 -30.24 19.67
CA GLU A 234 7.69 -30.75 18.99
C GLU A 234 8.79 -29.68 18.98
N TYR A 235 8.43 -28.41 18.76
CA TYR A 235 9.41 -27.31 18.68
C TYR A 235 9.22 -26.29 19.81
N THR A 236 10.23 -26.13 20.67
CA THR A 236 10.23 -25.10 21.71
C THR A 236 11.07 -23.91 21.28
N ALA A 237 10.49 -22.71 21.28
CA ALA A 237 11.19 -21.49 20.91
C ALA A 237 12.23 -21.11 21.99
N ILE A 238 13.43 -20.69 21.58
CA ILE A 238 14.51 -20.37 22.55
C ILE A 238 14.17 -19.19 23.48
N ARG A 239 13.28 -18.30 23.04
CA ARG A 239 12.82 -17.15 23.85
C ARG A 239 12.08 -17.57 25.12
N ASP A 240 11.58 -18.80 25.18
CA ASP A 240 10.86 -19.36 26.33
C ASP A 240 11.80 -20.18 27.24
N LEU A 241 13.10 -20.21 26.92
CA LEU A 241 14.12 -20.99 27.61
C LEU A 241 15.09 -20.09 28.37
N VAL A 242 15.58 -20.62 29.48
CA VAL A 242 16.68 -20.05 30.27
C VAL A 242 17.78 -21.09 30.49
N THR A 243 19.00 -20.61 30.68
CA THR A 243 20.16 -21.41 31.08
C THR A 243 20.01 -21.92 32.52
N SER A 244 20.95 -22.76 32.95
CA SER A 244 21.06 -23.21 34.35
C SER A 244 21.11 -22.03 35.33
N ASP A 245 21.81 -20.96 34.94
CA ASP A 245 22.06 -19.77 35.75
C ASP A 245 20.87 -18.79 35.73
N GLY A 246 19.87 -19.05 34.88
CA GLY A 246 18.64 -18.26 34.77
C GLY A 246 18.67 -17.16 33.70
N ASP A 247 19.74 -17.08 32.91
CA ASP A 247 19.83 -16.15 31.78
C ASP A 247 18.99 -16.63 30.60
N ARG A 248 18.48 -15.70 29.78
CA ARG A 248 17.71 -16.05 28.57
C ARG A 248 18.60 -16.71 27.52
N VAL A 249 18.10 -17.79 26.92
CA VAL A 249 18.77 -18.47 25.81
C VAL A 249 18.74 -17.59 24.54
N THR A 250 19.88 -17.50 23.86
CA THR A 250 20.10 -16.71 22.64
C THR A 250 20.57 -17.62 21.50
N ALA A 251 20.68 -17.09 20.27
CA ALA A 251 21.17 -17.86 19.13
C ALA A 251 22.60 -18.39 19.32
N GLU A 252 23.47 -17.64 20.02
CA GLU A 252 24.86 -18.04 20.31
C GLU A 252 24.91 -19.29 21.22
N HIS A 253 24.01 -19.39 22.20
CA HIS A 253 23.94 -20.54 23.11
C HIS A 253 23.64 -21.86 22.39
N ILE A 254 22.94 -21.79 21.26
CA ILE A 254 22.55 -22.97 20.49
C ILE A 254 23.45 -23.22 19.29
N GLU A 255 24.44 -22.36 19.02
CA GLU A 255 25.21 -22.39 17.76
C GLU A 255 25.94 -23.72 17.55
N ASN A 256 26.39 -24.38 18.62
CA ASN A 256 27.14 -25.65 18.55
C ASN A 256 26.25 -26.90 18.62
N LEU A 257 24.92 -26.76 18.66
CA LEU A 257 24.01 -27.91 18.70
C LEU A 257 23.85 -28.51 17.29
N GLU A 258 23.76 -29.84 17.18
CA GLU A 258 23.57 -30.51 15.88
C GLU A 258 22.15 -30.27 15.33
N GLU A 259 21.13 -30.41 16.17
CA GLU A 259 19.73 -30.20 15.77
C GLU A 259 19.25 -28.80 16.12
N ARG A 260 19.29 -27.90 15.11
CA ARG A 260 18.85 -26.51 15.25
C ARG A 260 17.80 -26.19 14.19
N PHE A 261 16.72 -25.56 14.62
CA PHE A 261 15.60 -25.22 13.75
C PHE A 261 15.35 -23.72 13.77
N ALA A 262 14.89 -23.16 12.66
CA ALA A 262 14.52 -21.75 12.58
C ALA A 262 13.32 -21.55 11.67
N SER A 263 12.52 -20.52 11.92
CA SER A 263 11.50 -20.05 10.99
C SER A 263 11.69 -18.57 10.72
N VAL A 264 11.54 -18.16 9.46
CA VAL A 264 11.62 -16.76 9.04
C VAL A 264 10.23 -16.24 8.72
N ARG A 265 9.89 -15.07 9.26
CA ARG A 265 8.71 -14.29 8.89
C ARG A 265 9.15 -12.88 8.50
N VAL A 266 8.70 -12.39 7.36
CA VAL A 266 8.88 -10.99 6.95
C VAL A 266 7.56 -10.26 7.19
N TYR A 267 7.56 -9.29 8.08
CA TYR A 267 6.40 -8.45 8.34
C TYR A 267 6.29 -7.33 7.31
N TYR A 268 5.17 -6.58 7.32
CA TYR A 268 4.96 -5.44 6.43
C TYR A 268 6.08 -4.38 6.48
N GLY A 269 6.89 -4.33 7.55
CA GLY A 269 8.04 -3.43 7.71
C GLY A 269 9.32 -3.84 6.95
N GLY A 270 9.31 -4.96 6.21
CA GLY A 270 10.43 -5.39 5.36
C GLY A 270 11.60 -6.07 6.11
N GLU A 271 11.67 -5.97 7.44
CA GLU A 271 12.70 -6.68 8.22
C GLU A 271 12.33 -8.16 8.45
N PRO A 272 13.24 -9.10 8.15
CA PRO A 272 13.03 -10.51 8.46
C PRO A 272 13.16 -10.75 9.97
N SER A 273 12.09 -11.27 10.57
CA SER A 273 12.10 -11.80 11.92
C SER A 273 12.42 -13.29 11.90
N THR A 274 13.47 -13.68 12.63
CA THR A 274 13.86 -15.08 12.77
C THR A 274 13.56 -15.56 14.18
N THR A 275 12.82 -16.67 14.29
CA THR A 275 12.63 -17.38 15.55
C THR A 275 13.39 -18.69 15.48
N TYR A 276 14.13 -19.01 16.55
CA TYR A 276 14.92 -20.24 16.68
C TYR A 276 14.25 -21.23 17.62
N TYR A 277 14.39 -22.52 17.32
CA TYR A 277 13.73 -23.60 18.04
C TYR A 277 14.66 -24.78 18.31
N LEU A 278 14.34 -25.51 19.38
CA LEU A 278 14.93 -26.80 19.72
C LEU A 278 13.80 -27.83 19.92
N ARG A 279 14.06 -29.09 19.54
CA ARG A 279 13.18 -30.21 19.87
C ARG A 279 13.44 -30.74 21.29
N ASP A 280 14.70 -30.89 21.65
CA ASP A 280 15.12 -31.36 22.97
C ASP A 280 16.00 -30.33 23.69
N TYR A 281 15.36 -29.30 24.24
CA TYR A 281 16.06 -28.29 25.01
C TYR A 281 16.64 -28.81 26.33
N LYS A 282 16.14 -29.95 26.85
CA LYS A 282 16.57 -30.50 28.14
C LYS A 282 17.93 -31.17 28.02
N SER A 283 18.19 -31.92 26.94
CA SER A 283 19.51 -32.49 26.69
C SER A 283 20.58 -31.43 26.43
N ALA A 284 20.17 -30.26 25.92
CA ALA A 284 21.03 -29.08 25.79
C ALA A 284 21.23 -28.29 27.10
N GLY A 285 20.65 -28.75 28.22
CA GLY A 285 20.85 -28.14 29.55
C GLY A 285 19.99 -26.90 29.83
N PHE A 286 19.00 -26.61 28.99
CA PHE A 286 18.07 -25.49 29.19
C PHE A 286 16.82 -25.92 29.96
N ARG A 287 16.13 -24.93 30.55
CA ARG A 287 14.83 -25.11 31.21
C ARG A 287 13.86 -24.02 30.76
N LYS A 288 12.55 -24.23 30.94
CA LYS A 288 11.56 -23.18 30.68
C LYS A 288 11.63 -22.08 31.74
N ASP A 289 11.42 -20.84 31.33
CA ASP A 289 11.30 -19.71 32.25
C ASP A 289 10.00 -19.82 33.07
N SER A 290 10.12 -20.16 34.35
CA SER A 290 9.01 -20.16 35.31
C SER A 290 9.19 -18.97 36.24
N GLY A 291 8.59 -17.83 35.89
CA GLY A 291 8.80 -16.57 36.60
C GLY A 291 8.57 -16.63 38.12
N ALA A 292 9.45 -15.90 38.83
CA ALA A 292 9.40 -15.46 40.24
C ALA A 292 10.08 -16.32 41.32
N GLY A 293 11.24 -15.83 41.80
CA GLY A 293 11.75 -16.06 43.16
C GLY A 293 12.14 -14.73 43.79
N ALA A 294 11.47 -14.31 44.86
CA ALA A 294 11.80 -13.09 45.61
C ALA A 294 12.57 -13.44 46.90
N ASN A 295 13.68 -12.74 47.15
CA ASN A 295 14.53 -12.93 48.34
C ASN A 295 13.84 -12.46 49.64
N SER A 296 13.86 -13.28 50.68
CA SER A 296 13.31 -12.99 52.01
C SER A 296 14.42 -12.99 53.09
N GLY A 297 14.62 -11.85 53.76
CA GLY A 297 15.54 -11.70 54.90
C GLY A 297 15.12 -10.52 55.81
N PRO A 298 15.52 -10.49 57.09
CA PRO A 298 15.13 -9.45 58.05
C PRO A 298 15.78 -8.09 57.73
N MET A 299 14.98 -7.01 57.74
CA MET A 299 15.43 -5.64 57.43
C MET A 299 16.32 -5.02 58.54
N THR A 300 17.38 -4.32 58.14
CA THR A 300 18.25 -3.49 59.01
C THR A 300 17.53 -2.22 59.50
N ASP A 301 18.07 -1.54 60.52
CA ASP A 301 17.45 -0.33 61.07
C ASP A 301 17.52 0.88 60.13
N GLU A 302 18.54 0.94 59.29
CA GLU A 302 18.67 1.89 58.17
C GLU A 302 17.59 1.63 57.11
N GLN A 303 17.40 0.37 56.69
CA GLN A 303 16.31 -0.01 55.79
C GLN A 303 14.92 0.30 56.39
N LYS A 304 14.75 0.18 57.71
CA LYS A 304 13.51 0.60 58.39
C LYS A 304 13.32 2.11 58.35
N ALA A 305 14.38 2.90 58.49
CA ALA A 305 14.32 4.37 58.40
C ALA A 305 13.98 4.83 56.97
N GLU A 306 14.66 4.29 55.96
CA GLU A 306 14.35 4.52 54.54
C GLU A 306 12.91 4.13 54.22
N ARG A 307 12.44 2.99 54.73
CA ARG A 307 11.05 2.55 54.55
C ARG A 307 10.04 3.49 55.21
N ARG A 308 10.36 4.10 56.37
CA ARG A 308 9.49 5.11 57.00
C ARG A 308 9.38 6.36 56.14
N THR A 309 10.49 6.88 55.64
CA THR A 309 10.53 8.04 54.72
C THR A 309 9.76 7.75 53.43
N LEU A 310 9.98 6.56 52.84
CA LEU A 310 9.27 6.10 51.65
C LEU A 310 7.75 6.08 51.84
N ILE A 311 7.28 5.57 52.99
CA ILE A 311 5.85 5.52 53.31
C ILE A 311 5.29 6.93 53.51
N ALA A 312 6.02 7.81 54.22
CA ALA A 312 5.62 9.19 54.45
C ALA A 312 5.48 9.96 53.13
N ASN A 313 6.48 9.90 52.26
CA ASN A 313 6.46 10.57 50.95
C ASN A 313 5.37 9.99 50.04
N ASN A 314 5.15 8.67 50.04
CA ASN A 314 4.04 8.07 49.29
C ASN A 314 2.67 8.55 49.75
N LYS A 315 2.50 8.80 51.05
CA LYS A 315 1.26 9.34 51.61
C LYS A 315 1.10 10.82 51.26
N ALA A 316 2.17 11.61 51.40
CA ALA A 316 2.18 13.01 51.01
C ALA A 316 1.87 13.18 49.51
N TRP A 317 2.42 12.33 48.65
CA TRP A 317 2.18 12.36 47.21
C TRP A 317 0.70 12.14 46.85
N ALA A 318 0.06 11.17 47.51
CA ALA A 318 -1.36 10.90 47.27
C ALA A 318 -2.23 12.10 47.68
N SER A 319 -1.88 12.81 48.76
CA SER A 319 -2.56 14.05 49.15
C SER A 319 -2.28 15.21 48.18
N ALA A 320 -1.04 15.35 47.73
CA ALA A 320 -0.63 16.38 46.78
C ALA A 320 -1.35 16.23 45.44
N GLU A 321 -1.50 15.00 44.94
CA GLU A 321 -2.24 14.69 43.71
C GLU A 321 -3.68 15.23 43.74
N THR A 322 -4.41 15.02 44.84
CA THR A 322 -5.76 15.56 45.00
C THR A 322 -5.77 17.10 44.90
N VAL A 323 -4.90 17.76 45.67
CA VAL A 323 -4.81 19.23 45.69
C VAL A 323 -4.41 19.78 44.32
N ARG A 324 -3.47 19.12 43.62
CA ARG A 324 -3.00 19.51 42.30
C ARG A 324 -4.13 19.42 41.27
N ARG A 325 -4.89 18.33 41.26
CA ARG A 325 -6.01 18.17 40.32
C ARG A 325 -7.14 19.15 40.58
N GLU A 326 -7.47 19.44 41.84
CA GLU A 326 -8.42 20.50 42.19
C GLU A 326 -7.96 21.89 41.73
N TRP A 327 -6.67 22.18 41.88
CA TRP A 327 -6.07 23.40 41.36
C TRP A 327 -6.13 23.46 39.82
N LEU A 328 -5.84 22.36 39.12
CA LEU A 328 -5.92 22.27 37.65
C LEU A 328 -7.35 22.51 37.16
N THR A 329 -8.35 21.96 37.82
CA THR A 329 -9.77 22.23 37.53
C THR A 329 -10.08 23.72 37.66
N THR A 330 -9.63 24.35 38.76
CA THR A 330 -9.81 25.79 38.99
C THR A 330 -9.05 26.64 37.96
N PHE A 331 -7.85 26.20 37.58
CA PHE A 331 -7.00 26.85 36.59
C PHE A 331 -7.63 26.82 35.19
N LEU A 332 -8.16 25.67 34.77
CA LEU A 332 -8.87 25.50 33.50
C LEU A 332 -10.24 26.21 33.47
N ALA A 333 -10.82 26.53 34.62
CA ALA A 333 -12.04 27.34 34.69
C ALA A 333 -11.80 28.85 34.41
N ARG A 334 -10.54 29.32 34.44
CA ARG A 334 -10.21 30.75 34.22
C ARG A 334 -10.68 31.23 32.84
N LYS A 335 -11.19 32.47 32.79
CA LYS A 335 -11.65 33.10 31.53
C LYS A 335 -10.52 33.21 30.50
N THR A 336 -9.31 33.53 30.95
CA THR A 336 -8.12 33.68 30.12
C THR A 336 -7.02 32.77 30.65
N LEU A 337 -6.43 31.97 29.76
CA LEU A 337 -5.26 31.15 30.07
C LEU A 337 -3.97 31.97 29.92
N PRO A 338 -2.85 31.53 30.52
CA PRO A 338 -1.54 32.14 30.34
C PRO A 338 -1.12 32.27 28.87
N LYS A 339 -0.30 33.28 28.56
CA LYS A 339 0.10 33.60 27.17
C LYS A 339 0.94 32.48 26.51
N ASP A 340 1.64 31.70 27.30
CA ASP A 340 2.47 30.55 26.90
C ASP A 340 1.67 29.27 26.65
N THR A 341 0.36 29.25 26.92
CA THR A 341 -0.50 28.06 26.77
C THR A 341 -0.35 27.35 25.43
N ALA A 342 -0.33 28.09 24.33
CA ALA A 342 -0.18 27.50 23.00
C ALA A 342 1.17 26.77 22.82
N ALA A 343 2.24 27.33 23.40
CA ALA A 343 3.55 26.69 23.40
C ALA A 343 3.56 25.44 24.28
N VAL A 344 2.91 25.47 25.45
CA VAL A 344 2.79 24.31 26.33
C VAL A 344 1.97 23.18 25.69
N ILE A 345 0.89 23.50 24.96
CA ILE A 345 0.12 22.50 24.20
C ILE A 345 1.02 21.85 23.13
N ALA A 346 1.72 22.66 22.32
CA ALA A 346 2.58 22.16 21.25
C ALA A 346 3.74 21.29 21.78
N ARG A 347 4.39 21.73 22.88
CA ARG A 347 5.42 20.94 23.57
C ARG A 347 4.81 19.66 24.16
N GLY A 348 3.62 19.74 24.75
CA GLY A 348 2.94 18.60 25.33
C GLY A 348 2.64 17.49 24.33
N LEU A 349 2.20 17.85 23.12
CA LEU A 349 1.95 16.91 22.04
C LEU A 349 3.20 16.18 21.54
N THR A 350 4.39 16.77 21.71
CA THR A 350 5.66 16.20 21.22
C THR A 350 6.41 15.45 22.33
N ILE A 351 6.53 16.06 23.50
CA ILE A 351 7.23 15.54 24.67
C ILE A 351 6.41 14.43 25.33
N HIS A 352 5.12 14.68 25.60
CA HIS A 352 4.23 13.74 26.29
C HIS A 352 3.38 12.90 25.33
N ARG A 353 3.82 12.72 24.07
CA ARG A 353 3.07 12.05 23.00
C ARG A 353 2.52 10.66 23.38
N ASN A 354 3.27 9.88 24.16
CA ASN A 354 2.84 8.54 24.59
C ASN A 354 1.72 8.62 25.64
N ALA A 355 1.82 9.57 26.57
CA ALA A 355 0.80 9.83 27.58
C ALA A 355 -0.48 10.34 26.90
N VAL A 356 -0.34 11.30 25.97
CA VAL A 356 -1.46 11.83 25.18
C VAL A 356 -2.10 10.73 24.35
N SER A 357 -1.32 9.90 23.66
CA SER A 357 -1.86 8.77 22.87
C SER A 357 -2.60 7.75 23.72
N THR A 358 -2.16 7.51 24.96
CA THR A 358 -2.84 6.59 25.88
C THR A 358 -4.10 7.24 26.43
N GLY A 359 -4.02 8.50 26.86
CA GLY A 359 -5.16 9.27 27.35
C GLY A 359 -6.28 9.41 26.32
N THR A 360 -5.94 9.67 25.05
CA THR A 360 -6.93 9.76 23.97
C THR A 360 -7.56 8.41 23.66
N ARG A 361 -6.80 7.30 23.69
CA ARG A 361 -7.36 5.94 23.56
C ARG A 361 -8.35 5.62 24.68
N ASP A 362 -8.07 6.10 25.89
CA ASP A 362 -8.91 5.90 27.07
C ASP A 362 -10.06 6.92 27.20
N GLY A 363 -10.35 7.66 26.12
CA GLY A 363 -11.46 8.62 26.04
C GLY A 363 -11.23 9.93 26.80
N ASN A 364 -9.96 10.31 27.04
CA ASN A 364 -9.59 11.54 27.74
C ASN A 364 -10.29 11.71 29.10
N ARG A 365 -10.42 10.63 29.88
CA ARG A 365 -11.20 10.62 31.14
C ARG A 365 -10.81 11.74 32.11
N LEU A 366 -9.51 11.92 32.38
CA LEU A 366 -9.05 13.00 33.27
C LEU A 366 -9.30 14.39 32.68
N ALA A 367 -9.27 14.58 31.36
CA ALA A 367 -9.58 15.88 30.77
C ALA A 367 -11.06 16.23 30.94
N HIS A 368 -11.96 15.23 30.88
CA HIS A 368 -13.38 15.40 31.21
C HIS A 368 -13.53 15.82 32.68
N GLU A 369 -12.89 15.10 33.61
CA GLU A 369 -12.93 15.41 35.05
C GLU A 369 -12.42 16.83 35.35
N LEU A 370 -11.27 17.22 34.76
CA LEU A 370 -10.67 18.55 34.94
C LEU A 370 -11.52 19.69 34.38
N LEU A 371 -12.40 19.41 33.42
CA LEU A 371 -13.35 20.38 32.87
C LEU A 371 -14.74 20.29 33.51
N GLY A 372 -14.92 19.42 34.52
CA GLY A 372 -16.20 19.22 35.19
C GLY A 372 -17.25 18.58 34.28
N LEU A 373 -16.83 17.77 33.32
CA LEU A 373 -17.69 17.04 32.41
C LEU A 373 -17.78 15.57 32.85
N GLU A 374 -18.98 15.01 32.81
CA GLU A 374 -19.15 13.56 32.92
C GLU A 374 -18.47 12.87 31.75
N PRO A 375 -17.85 11.68 31.93
CA PRO A 375 -17.31 10.90 30.82
C PRO A 375 -18.36 10.65 29.73
N SER A 376 -17.88 10.58 28.49
CA SER A 376 -18.73 10.30 27.33
C SER A 376 -19.07 8.80 27.26
N GLY A 377 -20.32 8.48 26.91
CA GLY A 377 -20.71 7.09 26.65
C GLY A 377 -20.10 6.56 25.35
N TYR A 378 -19.95 5.24 25.23
CA TYR A 378 -19.30 4.59 24.08
C TYR A 378 -19.96 4.91 22.72
N PHE A 379 -21.26 5.19 22.71
CA PHE A 379 -22.04 5.50 21.50
C PHE A 379 -22.41 6.98 21.36
N GLU A 380 -21.95 7.83 22.28
CA GLU A 380 -22.26 9.26 22.27
C GLU A 380 -21.12 10.06 21.64
N ALA A 381 -21.44 11.22 21.07
CA ALA A 381 -20.41 12.18 20.69
C ALA A 381 -19.62 12.62 21.94
N ASP A 382 -18.31 12.77 21.79
CA ASP A 382 -17.46 13.16 22.90
C ASP A 382 -17.87 14.55 23.44
N LYS A 383 -18.06 14.66 24.75
CA LYS A 383 -18.52 15.88 25.42
C LYS A 383 -17.48 17.00 25.36
N LEU A 384 -16.19 16.68 25.21
CA LEU A 384 -15.15 17.68 24.93
C LEU A 384 -15.35 18.27 23.53
N ALA A 385 -15.64 17.43 22.53
CA ALA A 385 -15.93 17.89 21.18
C ALA A 385 -17.20 18.75 21.15
N THR A 386 -18.26 18.27 21.82
CA THR A 386 -19.53 19.00 21.97
C THR A 386 -19.32 20.38 22.63
N LEU A 387 -18.46 20.47 23.65
CA LEU A 387 -18.12 21.74 24.31
C LEU A 387 -17.46 22.72 23.34
N VAL A 388 -16.57 22.26 22.46
CA VAL A 388 -15.92 23.12 21.46
C VAL A 388 -16.88 23.54 20.37
N GLU A 389 -17.76 22.64 19.90
CA GLU A 389 -18.78 22.96 18.90
C GLU A 389 -19.75 24.04 19.39
N GLN A 390 -20.20 23.94 20.65
CA GLN A 390 -21.10 24.92 21.25
C GLN A 390 -20.39 26.22 21.64
N ASN A 391 -19.10 26.14 21.96
CA ASN A 391 -18.31 27.30 22.38
C ASN A 391 -16.87 27.23 21.83
N PRO A 392 -16.64 27.66 20.58
CA PRO A 392 -15.31 27.60 19.95
C PRO A 392 -14.21 28.34 20.72
N ALA A 393 -14.56 29.33 21.54
CA ALA A 393 -13.60 30.04 22.39
C ALA A 393 -12.98 29.16 23.49
N LYS A 394 -13.57 27.98 23.77
CA LYS A 394 -13.03 26.99 24.72
C LYS A 394 -12.08 25.96 24.09
N ALA A 395 -11.82 26.02 22.79
CA ALA A 395 -10.92 25.07 22.11
C ALA A 395 -9.55 24.98 22.78
N THR A 396 -8.95 26.12 23.15
CA THR A 396 -7.64 26.15 23.83
C THR A 396 -7.69 25.54 25.23
N HIS A 397 -8.78 25.75 25.98
CA HIS A 397 -8.99 25.12 27.29
C HIS A 397 -9.12 23.60 27.18
N VAL A 398 -9.86 23.13 26.18
CA VAL A 398 -10.03 21.69 25.92
C VAL A 398 -8.71 21.05 25.50
N ALA A 399 -7.98 21.68 24.56
CA ALA A 399 -6.67 21.20 24.14
C ALA A 399 -5.68 21.14 25.31
N LEU A 400 -5.64 22.16 26.16
CA LEU A 400 -4.78 22.15 27.33
C LEU A 400 -5.21 21.08 28.35
N ALA A 401 -6.51 20.90 28.59
CA ALA A 401 -7.03 19.87 29.49
C ALA A 401 -6.67 18.45 29.03
N ILE A 402 -6.65 18.18 27.72
CA ILE A 402 -6.20 16.89 27.16
C ILE A 402 -4.73 16.64 27.50
N ILE A 403 -3.86 17.64 27.31
CA ILE A 403 -2.44 17.52 27.64
C ILE A 403 -2.24 17.32 29.15
N LEU A 404 -2.85 18.18 29.97
CA LEU A 404 -2.71 18.12 31.43
C LEU A 404 -3.27 16.82 31.98
N GLY A 405 -4.45 16.38 31.53
CA GLY A 405 -5.07 15.13 31.94
C GLY A 405 -4.26 13.90 31.50
N ALA A 406 -3.62 13.95 30.33
CA ALA A 406 -2.74 12.88 29.88
C ALA A 406 -1.45 12.78 30.70
N VAL A 407 -0.83 13.91 31.07
CA VAL A 407 0.35 13.90 31.95
C VAL A 407 -0.05 13.43 33.36
N GLU A 408 -1.13 13.96 33.91
CA GLU A 408 -1.63 13.58 35.24
C GLU A 408 -2.06 12.11 35.36
N SER A 409 -2.42 11.43 34.26
CA SER A 409 -2.81 10.02 34.31
C SER A 409 -1.62 9.07 34.48
N ILE A 410 -0.42 9.51 34.10
CA ILE A 410 0.81 8.73 34.23
C ILE A 410 1.68 9.19 35.41
N THR A 411 1.45 10.41 35.92
CA THR A 411 2.09 10.91 37.14
C THR A 411 1.72 10.02 38.33
N SER A 412 2.73 9.47 39.00
CA SER A 412 2.52 8.47 40.06
C SER A 412 3.54 8.61 41.18
N LYS A 413 3.45 7.77 42.22
CA LYS A 413 4.44 7.72 43.31
C LYS A 413 5.87 7.43 42.83
N GLN A 414 6.06 6.93 41.60
CA GLN A 414 7.40 6.77 41.02
C GLN A 414 7.99 8.11 40.56
N THR A 415 7.16 9.11 40.26
CA THR A 415 7.60 10.41 39.74
C THR A 415 8.50 11.17 40.71
N TRP A 416 8.21 11.17 42.03
CA TRP A 416 9.13 11.78 43.01
C TRP A 416 10.34 10.90 43.34
N ARG A 417 10.24 9.58 43.14
CA ARG A 417 11.34 8.63 43.45
C ARG A 417 12.43 8.65 42.38
N SER A 418 12.05 8.86 41.13
CA SER A 418 12.95 8.85 39.99
C SER A 418 12.43 9.81 38.92
N PRO A 419 12.48 11.13 39.18
CA PRO A 419 11.93 12.12 38.27
C PRO A 419 12.69 12.15 36.95
N SER A 420 11.96 12.05 35.84
CA SER A 420 12.50 12.31 34.51
C SER A 420 12.69 13.81 34.29
N HIS A 421 13.42 14.19 33.24
CA HIS A 421 13.51 15.60 32.84
C HIS A 421 12.14 16.19 32.48
N THR A 422 11.25 15.37 31.90
CA THR A 422 9.90 15.80 31.53
C THR A 422 8.98 16.00 32.73
N ASP A 423 9.19 15.25 33.82
CA ASP A 423 8.46 15.47 35.08
C ASP A 423 8.88 16.81 35.70
N ARG A 424 10.19 17.10 35.72
CA ARG A 424 10.73 18.38 36.21
C ARG A 424 10.12 19.57 35.48
N ASP A 425 10.12 19.52 34.14
CA ASP A 425 9.54 20.54 33.29
C ASP A 425 8.05 20.77 33.60
N TYR A 426 7.30 19.69 33.79
CA TYR A 426 5.87 19.76 34.10
C TYR A 426 5.60 20.47 35.43
N PHE A 427 6.22 20.03 36.52
CA PHE A 427 6.02 20.63 37.84
C PHE A 427 6.55 22.07 37.92
N THR A 428 7.65 22.36 37.23
CA THR A 428 8.18 23.74 37.10
C THR A 428 7.20 24.64 36.34
N GLN A 429 6.57 24.13 35.28
CA GLN A 429 5.55 24.86 34.53
C GLN A 429 4.29 25.13 35.38
N LEU A 430 3.86 24.16 36.19
CA LEU A 430 2.74 24.37 37.13
C LEU A 430 3.07 25.46 38.15
N ALA A 431 4.27 25.43 38.71
CA ALA A 431 4.75 26.45 39.64
C ALA A 431 4.77 27.85 38.98
N ALA A 432 5.25 27.95 37.74
CA ALA A 432 5.26 29.20 36.97
C ALA A 432 3.84 29.75 36.71
N TRP A 433 2.82 28.89 36.63
CA TRP A 433 1.42 29.29 36.53
C TRP A 433 0.74 29.61 37.88
N GLY A 434 1.50 29.52 38.98
CA GLY A 434 1.09 29.87 40.32
C GLY A 434 0.55 28.71 41.16
N TYR A 435 0.87 27.46 40.81
CA TYR A 435 0.62 26.32 41.69
C TYR A 435 1.70 26.24 42.79
N GLY A 436 1.29 26.17 44.05
CA GLY A 436 2.22 25.97 45.16
C GLY A 436 2.58 24.49 45.31
N LEU A 437 3.79 24.12 44.91
CA LEU A 437 4.30 22.75 45.04
C LEU A 437 4.41 22.34 46.52
N SER A 438 3.86 21.19 46.87
CA SER A 438 4.06 20.58 48.18
C SER A 438 5.51 20.07 48.37
N ASP A 439 5.92 19.82 49.61
CA ASP A 439 7.29 19.37 49.93
C ASP A 439 7.72 18.13 49.11
N VAL A 440 6.81 17.18 48.87
CA VAL A 440 7.11 15.96 48.09
C VAL A 440 7.18 16.22 46.57
N GLU A 441 6.45 17.22 46.07
CA GLU A 441 6.51 17.62 44.66
C GLU A 441 7.73 18.50 44.40
N GLN A 442 8.19 19.26 45.39
CA GLN A 442 9.46 19.96 45.32
C GLN A 442 10.63 18.98 45.10
N ILE A 443 10.59 17.77 45.68
CA ILE A 443 11.60 16.73 45.40
C ILE A 443 11.72 16.45 43.89
N VAL A 444 10.61 16.54 43.14
CA VAL A 444 10.63 16.34 41.68
C VAL A 444 11.47 17.41 41.00
N THR A 445 11.35 18.68 41.42
CA THR A 445 11.96 19.84 40.74
C THR A 445 13.41 20.11 41.13
N HIS A 446 13.89 19.58 42.25
CA HIS A 446 15.30 19.75 42.66
C HIS A 446 16.20 18.76 41.92
N ASP A 447 17.39 19.22 41.51
CA ASP A 447 18.41 18.34 40.93
C ASP A 447 19.13 17.60 42.07
N PRO A 448 19.27 16.26 42.04
CA PRO A 448 20.09 15.55 43.03
C PRO A 448 21.55 16.07 43.14
N ALA A 449 22.05 16.83 42.16
CA ALA A 449 23.33 17.52 42.25
C ALA A 449 23.37 18.65 43.30
N ASP A 450 22.26 19.35 43.55
CA ASP A 450 22.18 20.46 44.51
C ASP A 450 22.19 20.01 45.98
N LEU A 451 22.05 18.71 46.24
CA LEU A 451 22.08 18.13 47.60
C LEU A 451 23.50 17.76 48.07
N THR A 452 24.52 17.93 47.22
CA THR A 452 25.91 17.58 47.56
C THR A 452 26.75 18.73 48.09
N GLU A 453 26.24 19.97 48.12
CA GLU A 453 27.00 21.14 48.58
C GLU A 453 26.70 21.61 50.01
N THR A 454 25.75 21.00 50.74
CA THR A 454 25.35 21.49 52.08
C THR A 454 25.74 20.61 53.27
N ASP A 455 26.49 19.52 53.09
CA ASP A 455 26.89 18.64 54.20
C ASP A 455 28.36 18.77 54.63
N ASP A 456 29.07 19.82 54.17
CA ASP A 456 30.50 20.04 54.48
C ASP A 456 30.80 21.42 55.13
N GLN A 457 29.81 22.06 55.75
CA GLN A 457 30.04 23.22 56.65
C GLN A 457 29.06 23.22 57.84
N ASP A 458 29.46 22.57 58.94
CA ASP A 458 29.59 23.17 60.29
C ASP A 458 30.16 22.17 61.32
#